data_AF-A0AAU9CF96-F1
#
_entry.id   AF-A0AAU9CF96-F1
#
_cell.length_a   1.000
_cell.length_b   1.000
_cell.length_c   1.000
_cell.angle_alpha   90.00
_cell.angle_beta   90.00
_cell.angle_gamma   90.00
#
_symmetry.space_group_name_H-M   'P 1'
#
loop_
_entity.id
_entity.type
_entity.pdbx_description
1 polymer ?
#
loop_
_entity_poly.entity_id
_entity_poly.type
_entity_poly.pdbx_seq_one_letter_code
_entity_poly.pdbx_strand_id
1 'polypeptide(L)'
;MKKRPVLITAITLTIAIEVLIMILVHNKIGPERLPVQMGRLIVQLTLIYWTLMSKSNTALFLLTAYHIVMGFLGMYSTASSELFGQALISFHFIVGLVIYFHDWIEMKIGIKNIS
;
A
#
# COMPACT_ATOMS: atom_id res chain seq x y z
N MET A 1 0.79 11.57 15.45
CA MET A 1 0.06 11.70 14.16
C MET A 1 -1.45 11.49 14.29
N LYS A 2 -2.10 11.82 15.42
CA LYS A 2 -3.58 11.74 15.58
C LYS A 2 -4.37 12.66 14.61
N LYS A 3 -3.70 13.31 13.65
CA LYS A 3 -4.24 14.29 12.71
C LYS A 3 -4.40 13.79 11.26
N ARG A 4 -4.04 12.53 10.96
CA ARG A 4 -4.17 11.94 9.61
C ARG A 4 -4.72 10.50 9.64
N PRO A 5 -5.93 10.28 10.17
CA PRO A 5 -6.46 8.93 10.40
C PRO A 5 -6.69 8.13 9.12
N VAL A 6 -7.02 8.76 7.99
CA VAL A 6 -7.24 8.04 6.72
C VAL A 6 -5.93 7.47 6.21
N LEU A 7 -4.86 8.27 6.24
CA LEU A 7 -3.53 7.82 5.83
C LEU A 7 -3.03 6.66 6.70
N ILE A 8 -3.17 6.78 8.03
CA ILE A 8 -2.75 5.73 8.97
C ILE A 8 -3.54 4.44 8.73
N THR A 9 -4.86 4.55 8.48
CA THR A 9 -5.71 3.39 8.21
C THR A 9 -5.31 2.70 6.91
N ALA A 10 -5.06 3.45 5.84
CA ALA A 10 -4.61 2.91 4.55
C ALA A 10 -3.25 2.21 4.66
N ILE A 11 -2.30 2.81 5.40
CA ILE A 11 -0.99 2.22 5.70
C ILE A 11 -1.12 0.93 6.52
N THR A 12 -2.01 0.92 7.52
CA THR A 12 -2.21 -0.28 8.35
C THR A 12 -2.80 -1.42 7.52
N LEU A 13 -3.79 -1.11 6.66
CA LEU A 13 -4.42 -2.09 5.78
C LEU A 13 -3.41 -2.67 4.77
N THR A 14 -2.52 -1.85 4.19
CA THR A 14 -1.48 -2.33 3.27
C THR A 14 -0.49 -3.26 3.93
N ILE A 15 -0.07 -2.99 5.16
CA ILE A 15 0.79 -3.91 5.91
C ILE A 15 0.05 -5.23 6.18
N ALA A 16 -1.21 -5.17 6.63
CA ALA A 16 -1.99 -6.37 6.92
C ALA A 16 -2.18 -7.26 5.69
N ILE A 17 -2.52 -6.67 4.53
CA ILE A 17 -2.69 -7.41 3.29
C ILE A 17 -1.36 -7.97 2.78
N GLU A 18 -0.25 -7.22 2.85
CA GLU A 18 1.06 -7.73 2.41
C GLU A 18 1.49 -8.95 3.25
N VAL A 19 1.29 -8.91 4.58
CA VAL A 19 1.58 -10.05 5.47
C VAL A 19 0.68 -11.25 5.12
N LEU A 20 -0.61 -11.02 4.86
CA LEU A 20 -1.53 -12.08 4.43
C LEU A 20 -1.05 -12.73 3.12
N ILE A 21 -0.63 -11.93 2.13
CA ILE A 21 -0.10 -12.43 0.86
C ILE A 21 1.15 -13.28 1.10
N MET A 22 2.06 -12.85 1.98
CA MET A 22 3.27 -13.62 2.31
C MET A 22 2.94 -14.99 2.88
N ILE A 23 1.97 -15.08 3.78
CA ILE A 23 1.50 -16.36 4.35
C ILE A 23 0.90 -17.25 3.24
N LEU A 24 0.05 -16.69 2.38
CA LEU A 24 -0.58 -17.44 1.29
C LEU A 24 0.45 -17.94 0.27
N VAL A 25 1.44 -17.11 -0.07
CA VAL A 25 2.52 -17.47 -1.00
C VAL A 25 3.39 -18.57 -0.41
N HIS A 26 3.75 -18.46 0.87
CA HIS A 26 4.49 -19.51 1.57
C HIS A 26 3.74 -20.85 1.52
N ASN A 27 2.43 -20.83 1.80
CA ASN A 27 1.62 -22.04 1.84
C ASN A 27 1.35 -22.65 0.45
N LYS A 28 1.17 -21.82 -0.60
CA LYS A 28 0.78 -22.30 -1.95
C LYS A 28 1.97 -22.61 -2.85
N ILE A 29 3.05 -21.84 -2.76
CA ILE A 29 4.20 -21.91 -3.70
C ILE A 29 5.48 -22.35 -2.97
N GLY A 30 5.53 -22.21 -1.64
CA GLY A 30 6.69 -22.55 -0.83
C GLY A 30 7.59 -21.34 -0.51
N PRO A 31 8.62 -21.55 0.33
CA PRO A 31 9.47 -20.47 0.84
C PRO A 31 10.34 -19.78 -0.22
N GLU A 32 10.52 -20.38 -1.41
CA GLU A 32 11.39 -19.85 -2.48
C GLU A 32 10.98 -18.45 -2.97
N ARG A 33 9.70 -18.09 -2.84
CA ARG A 33 9.18 -16.77 -3.22
C ARG A 33 9.22 -15.75 -2.07
N LEU A 34 9.51 -16.18 -0.84
CA LEU A 34 9.56 -15.29 0.31
C LEU A 34 10.62 -14.18 0.19
N PRO A 35 11.83 -14.39 -0.35
CA PRO A 35 12.82 -13.33 -0.47
C PRO A 35 12.32 -12.13 -1.30
N VAL A 36 11.61 -12.41 -2.41
CA VAL A 36 11.03 -11.35 -3.25
C VAL A 36 9.95 -10.58 -2.51
N GLN A 37 9.07 -11.29 -1.78
CA GLN A 37 8.03 -10.63 -0.97
C GLN A 37 8.63 -9.85 0.19
N MET A 38 9.70 -10.35 0.81
CA MET A 38 10.41 -9.65 1.88
C MET A 38 11.06 -8.36 1.35
N GLY A 39 11.67 -8.40 0.16
CA GLY A 39 12.21 -7.22 -0.50
C GLY A 39 11.13 -6.15 -0.74
N ARG A 40 9.96 -6.55 -1.26
CA ARG A 40 8.80 -5.64 -1.41
C ARG A 40 8.35 -5.06 -0.08
N LEU A 41 8.21 -5.88 0.95
CA LEU A 41 7.82 -5.44 2.29
C LEU A 41 8.83 -4.44 2.86
N ILE A 42 10.13 -4.67 2.73
CA ILE A 42 11.18 -3.76 3.21
C ILE A 42 11.09 -2.39 2.53
N VAL A 43 10.94 -2.37 1.19
CA VAL A 43 10.77 -1.12 0.44
C VAL A 43 9.52 -0.37 0.92
N GLN A 44 8.40 -1.07 1.03
CA GLN A 44 7.14 -0.50 1.52
C GLN A 44 7.29 0.07 2.93
N LEU A 45 7.89 -0.67 3.86
CA LEU A 45 8.11 -0.22 5.24
C LEU A 45 9.03 0.99 5.32
N THR A 46 10.05 1.06 4.47
CA THR A 46 10.96 2.21 4.39
C THR A 46 10.23 3.46 3.90
N LEU A 47 9.41 3.34 2.85
CA LEU A 47 8.60 4.45 2.34
C LEU A 47 7.53 4.90 3.35
N ILE A 48 6.89 3.95 4.04
CA ILE A 48 5.94 4.23 5.12
C ILE A 48 6.64 4.98 6.25
N TYR A 49 7.76 4.47 6.74
CA TYR A 49 8.53 5.09 7.82
C TYR A 49 8.91 6.53 7.45
N TRP A 50 9.43 6.73 6.23
CA TRP A 50 9.78 8.06 5.76
C TRP A 50 8.57 9.00 5.67
N THR A 51 7.43 8.51 5.18
CA THR A 51 6.17 9.26 5.10
C THR A 51 5.69 9.71 6.47
N LEU A 52 5.74 8.81 7.46
CA LEU A 52 5.27 9.08 8.82
C LEU A 52 6.20 10.02 9.60
N MET A 53 7.52 9.91 9.39
CA MET A 53 8.51 10.69 10.15
C MET A 53 8.75 12.09 9.58
N SER A 54 8.77 12.25 8.25
CA SER A 54 9.20 13.49 7.62
C SER A 54 8.09 14.49 7.33
N LYS A 55 6.81 14.06 7.34
CA LYS A 55 5.67 14.83 6.79
C LYS A 55 5.96 15.37 5.37
N SER A 56 6.81 14.68 4.60
CA SER A 56 7.25 15.13 3.29
C SER A 56 6.24 14.73 2.20
N ASN A 57 5.84 15.70 1.38
CA ASN A 57 5.04 15.44 0.18
C ASN A 57 5.78 14.54 -0.81
N THR A 58 7.12 14.60 -0.86
CA THR A 58 7.93 13.72 -1.69
C THR A 58 7.84 12.26 -1.23
N ALA A 59 7.91 12.03 0.09
CA ALA A 59 7.76 10.67 0.65
C ALA A 59 6.36 10.10 0.34
N LEU A 60 5.32 10.92 0.52
CA LEU A 60 3.94 10.55 0.19
C LEU A 60 3.79 10.23 -1.30
N PHE A 61 4.33 11.07 -2.18
CA PHE A 61 4.31 10.86 -3.63
C PHE A 61 5.00 9.55 -4.01
N LEU A 62 6.17 9.27 -3.45
CA LEU A 62 6.90 8.03 -3.72
C LEU A 62 6.16 6.79 -3.19
N LEU A 63 5.51 6.88 -2.03
CA LEU A 63 4.67 5.80 -1.51
C LEU A 63 3.46 5.55 -2.42
N THR A 64 2.77 6.60 -2.87
CA THR A 64 1.70 6.49 -3.86
C THR A 64 2.19 5.87 -5.17
N ALA A 65 3.30 6.38 -5.72
CA ALA A 65 3.88 5.88 -6.96
C ALA A 65 4.27 4.41 -6.84
N TYR A 66 4.86 4.01 -5.71
CA TYR A 66 5.15 2.61 -5.42
C TYR A 66 3.90 1.74 -5.52
N HIS A 67 2.80 2.11 -4.86
CA HIS A 67 1.57 1.33 -4.94
C HIS A 67 0.99 1.25 -6.36
N ILE A 68 1.01 2.36 -7.12
CA ILE A 68 0.55 2.38 -8.52
C ILE A 68 1.43 1.48 -9.41
N VAL A 69 2.75 1.59 -9.29
CA VAL A 69 3.71 0.76 -10.06
C VAL A 69 3.54 -0.71 -9.71
N MET A 70 3.35 -1.06 -8.44
CA MET A 70 3.09 -2.45 -8.05
C MET A 70 1.78 -2.98 -8.62
N GLY A 71 0.74 -2.14 -8.72
CA GLY A 71 -0.50 -2.47 -9.43
C GLY A 71 -0.25 -2.81 -10.90
N PHE A 72 0.51 -1.96 -11.62
CA PHE A 72 0.87 -2.21 -13.01
C PHE A 72 1.72 -3.47 -13.19
N LEU A 73 2.74 -3.69 -12.36
CA LEU A 73 3.57 -4.89 -12.41
C LEU A 73 2.72 -6.16 -12.14
N GLY A 74 1.73 -6.06 -11.27
CA GLY A 74 0.78 -7.14 -11.01
C GLY A 74 -0.01 -7.57 -12.25
N MET A 75 -0.33 -6.64 -13.15
CA MET A 75 -1.06 -6.94 -14.41
C MET A 75 -0.24 -7.83 -15.35
N TYR A 76 1.08 -7.77 -15.30
CA TYR A 76 1.96 -8.64 -16.10
C TYR A 76 2.21 -10.01 -15.47
N SER A 77 1.69 -10.26 -14.27
CA SER A 77 1.84 -11.56 -13.61
C SER A 77 0.90 -12.61 -14.21
N THR A 78 1.32 -13.88 -14.17
CA THR A 78 0.48 -15.02 -14.59
C THR A 78 -0.76 -15.20 -13.73
N ALA A 79 -0.79 -14.63 -12.52
CA ALA A 79 -1.95 -14.64 -11.64
C ALA A 79 -2.97 -13.52 -11.93
N SER A 80 -2.69 -12.63 -12.89
CA SER A 80 -3.55 -11.48 -13.22
C SER A 80 -4.95 -11.85 -13.74
N SER A 81 -5.14 -13.07 -14.25
CA SER A 81 -6.46 -13.58 -14.67
C SER A 81 -7.24 -14.22 -13.53
N GLU A 82 -6.62 -14.51 -12.39
CA GLU A 82 -7.31 -15.06 -11.21
C GLU A 82 -8.00 -13.94 -10.44
N LEU A 83 -9.19 -14.21 -9.89
CA LEU A 83 -9.96 -13.25 -9.07
C LEU A 83 -9.11 -12.65 -7.95
N PHE A 84 -8.31 -13.48 -7.27
CA PHE A 84 -7.42 -13.02 -6.20
C PHE A 84 -6.33 -12.08 -6.73
N GLY A 85 -5.71 -12.39 -7.87
CA GLY A 85 -4.72 -11.51 -8.50
C GLY A 85 -5.33 -10.17 -8.92
N GLN A 86 -6.51 -10.17 -9.52
CA GLN A 86 -7.23 -8.95 -9.89
C GLN A 86 -7.61 -8.10 -8.67
N ALA A 87 -8.04 -8.74 -7.58
CA ALA A 87 -8.33 -8.06 -6.33
C ALA A 87 -7.08 -7.38 -5.74
N LEU A 88 -5.92 -8.04 -5.79
CA LEU A 88 -4.65 -7.47 -5.34
C LEU A 88 -4.18 -6.31 -6.20
N ILE A 89 -4.28 -6.44 -7.53
CA ILE A 89 -3.98 -5.35 -8.46
C ILE A 89 -4.86 -4.13 -8.15
N SER A 90 -6.17 -4.36 -8.03
CA SER A 90 -7.15 -3.31 -7.72
C SER A 90 -6.86 -2.66 -6.36
N PHE A 91 -6.50 -3.47 -5.35
CA PHE A 91 -6.12 -3.00 -4.03
C PHE A 91 -4.93 -2.02 -4.09
N HIS A 92 -3.88 -2.36 -4.83
CA HIS A 92 -2.71 -1.49 -5.00
C HIS A 92 -3.08 -0.13 -5.61
N PHE A 93 -3.92 -0.10 -6.65
CA PHE A 93 -4.39 1.15 -7.23
C PHE A 93 -5.27 1.94 -6.26
N ILE A 94 -6.26 1.30 -5.64
CA ILE A 94 -7.19 1.94 -4.71
C ILE A 94 -6.42 2.55 -3.54
N VAL A 95 -5.49 1.81 -2.93
CA VAL A 95 -4.74 2.36 -1.80
C VAL A 95 -3.78 3.45 -2.24
N GLY A 96 -3.12 3.33 -3.40
CA GLY A 96 -2.31 4.42 -3.95
C GLY A 96 -3.10 5.73 -4.05
N LEU A 97 -4.33 5.65 -4.56
CA LEU A 97 -5.25 6.79 -4.64
C LEU A 97 -5.70 7.29 -3.27
N VAL A 98 -6.07 6.39 -2.34
CA VAL A 98 -6.47 6.77 -0.98
C VAL A 98 -5.34 7.48 -0.23
N ILE A 99 -4.09 6.99 -0.36
CA ILE A 99 -2.91 7.64 0.22
C ILE A 99 -2.70 9.03 -0.38
N TYR A 100 -2.81 9.16 -1.71
CA TYR A 100 -2.63 10.44 -2.39
C TYR A 100 -3.69 11.48 -1.98
N PHE A 101 -4.95 11.07 -1.95
CA PHE A 101 -6.09 11.95 -1.65
C PHE A 101 -6.48 11.99 -0.17
N HIS A 102 -5.69 11.42 0.75
CA HIS A 102 -6.08 11.29 2.16
C HIS A 102 -6.46 12.63 2.80
N ASP A 103 -5.73 13.71 2.52
CA ASP A 103 -6.00 15.04 3.07
C ASP A 103 -7.36 15.59 2.59
N TRP A 104 -7.72 15.36 1.32
CA TRP A 104 -9.01 15.74 0.75
C TRP A 104 -10.16 14.92 1.34
N ILE A 105 -9.95 13.60 1.51
CA ILE A 105 -10.91 12.70 2.13
C ILE A 105 -11.19 13.15 3.56
N GLU A 106 -10.15 13.38 4.37
CA GLU A 106 -10.24 13.82 5.77
C GLU A 106 -10.97 15.15 5.92
N MET A 107 -10.73 16.10 5.00
CA MET A 107 -11.48 17.35 4.93
C MET A 107 -12.96 17.10 4.62
N LYS A 108 -13.26 16.22 3.65
CA LYS A 108 -14.63 15.97 3.22
C LYS A 108 -15.48 15.26 4.29
N ILE A 109 -14.86 14.43 5.13
CA ILE A 109 -15.52 13.72 6.23
C ILE A 109 -15.45 14.47 7.57
N GLY A 110 -14.97 15.72 7.57
CA GLY A 110 -15.00 16.60 8.74
C GLY A 110 -14.00 16.26 9.85
N ILE A 111 -12.96 15.46 9.56
CA ILE A 111 -11.91 15.12 10.55
C ILE A 111 -10.85 16.23 10.63
N LYS A 112 -10.64 16.96 9.54
CA LYS A 112 -9.72 18.10 9.51
C LYS A 112 -10.51 19.41 9.59
N ASN A 113 -10.47 20.08 10.75
CA ASN A 113 -10.92 21.46 10.83
C ASN A 113 -9.98 22.32 9.98
N ILE A 114 -10.56 23.15 9.12
CA ILE A 114 -9.85 24.18 8.36
C ILE A 114 -9.39 25.20 9.40
N SER A 115 -8.11 25.16 9.76
CA SER A 115 -7.41 26.25 10.44
C SER A 115 -6.53 26.98 9.46
#